data_AF-A0A7W1T773-F1
#
_entry.id   AF-A0A7W1T773-F1
#
_cell.length_a   1.000
_cell.length_b   1.000
_cell.length_c   1.000
_cell.angle_alpha   90.00
_cell.angle_beta   90.00
_cell.angle_gamma   90.00
#
_symmetry.space_group_name_H-M   'P 1'
#
loop_
_entity.id
_entity.type
_entity.pdbx_description
1 polymer ?
#
loop_
_entity_poly.entity_id
_entity_poly.type
_entity_poly.pdbx_seq_one_letter_code
_entity_poly.pdbx_strand_id
1 'polypeptide(L)'
;MKLGFAPKAYVYEKQDANNFILNIDTVETIPTNNNQTKVLITMEIKNNAGNTQDIGSIDFCLAANKEVYDIDTDSNAFGQPVKAGETIMGDVTFVIPSKIKKANLAYKPSETCLAEWHISIKK
;
A
#
# COMPACT_ATOMS: atom_id res chain seq x y z
N MET A 1 36.46 -4.44 -0.50
CA MET A 1 35.37 -4.58 0.50
C MET A 1 34.18 -3.80 -0.05
N LYS A 2 33.16 -4.49 -0.61
CA LYS A 2 31.94 -3.81 -1.11
C LYS A 2 31.02 -3.59 0.09
N LEU A 3 30.89 -2.34 0.52
CA LEU A 3 29.87 -1.93 1.49
C LEU A 3 28.52 -2.06 0.79
N GLY A 4 27.79 -3.13 1.10
CA GLY A 4 26.40 -3.28 0.70
C GLY A 4 25.56 -2.25 1.45
N PHE A 5 25.13 -1.20 0.76
CA PHE A 5 24.06 -0.34 1.26
C PHE A 5 22.77 -1.15 1.23
N ALA A 6 22.42 -1.80 2.35
CA ALA A 6 21.05 -2.22 2.56
C ALA A 6 20.20 -0.94 2.57
N PRO A 7 19.18 -0.79 1.71
CA PRO A 7 18.30 0.36 1.79
C PRO A 7 17.68 0.39 3.19
N LYS A 8 17.69 1.57 3.82
CA LYS A 8 17.08 1.80 5.13
C LYS A 8 15.60 1.43 5.02
N ALA A 9 15.22 0.27 5.57
CA ALA A 9 13.84 -0.17 5.65
C ALA A 9 13.08 0.87 6.48
N TYR A 10 12.04 1.47 5.90
CA TYR A 10 11.10 2.24 6.70
C TYR A 10 10.23 1.24 7.44
N VAL A 11 10.27 1.29 8.76
CA VAL A 11 9.33 0.54 9.58
C VAL A 11 8.10 1.42 9.71
N TYR A 12 7.00 0.99 9.09
CA TYR A 12 5.70 1.60 9.26
C TYR A 12 4.98 0.94 10.44
N GLU A 13 4.16 1.70 11.17
CA GLU A 13 3.39 1.14 12.27
C GLU A 13 2.28 0.22 11.74
N LYS A 14 2.11 -0.94 12.38
CA LYS A 14 0.97 -1.82 12.09
C LYS A 14 -0.33 -1.12 12.51
N GLN A 15 -1.37 -1.28 11.72
CA GLN A 15 -2.70 -0.75 12.01
C GLN A 15 -3.68 -1.91 12.20
N ASP A 16 -4.59 -1.81 13.17
CA ASP A 16 -5.70 -2.74 13.35
C ASP A 16 -6.98 -2.06 12.83
N ALA A 17 -7.52 -2.58 11.73
CA ALA A 17 -8.67 -1.99 11.06
C ALA A 17 -9.51 -3.05 10.35
N ASN A 18 -10.83 -2.97 10.51
CA ASN A 18 -11.80 -3.85 9.85
C ASN A 18 -11.50 -5.36 10.03
N ASN A 19 -11.07 -5.74 11.24
CA ASN A 19 -10.63 -7.09 11.61
C ASN A 19 -9.36 -7.57 10.88
N PHE A 20 -8.58 -6.67 10.29
CA PHE A 20 -7.26 -6.96 9.74
C PHE A 20 -6.18 -6.25 10.55
N ILE A 21 -5.04 -6.94 10.74
CA ILE A 21 -3.78 -6.29 11.10
C ILE A 21 -3.04 -6.01 9.79
N LEU A 22 -2.88 -4.74 9.47
CA LEU A 22 -2.32 -4.22 8.23
C LEU A 22 -0.94 -3.61 8.47
N ASN A 23 0.00 -3.86 7.56
CA ASN A 23 1.34 -3.29 7.61
C ASN A 23 1.86 -3.01 6.21
N ILE A 24 2.63 -1.95 6.06
CA ILE A 24 3.43 -1.72 4.84
C ILE A 24 4.75 -2.46 5.00
N ASP A 25 5.01 -3.42 4.13
CA ASP A 25 6.29 -4.13 4.06
C ASP A 25 7.32 -3.29 3.28
N THR A 26 6.97 -2.87 2.05
CA THR A 26 7.86 -2.09 1.19
C THR A 26 7.12 -0.97 0.46
N VAL A 27 7.89 0.04 0.06
CA VAL A 27 7.46 1.10 -0.88
C VAL A 27 8.54 1.21 -1.95
N GLU A 28 8.18 0.87 -3.18
CA GLU A 28 9.04 0.91 -4.35
C GLU A 28 8.51 1.90 -5.38
N THR A 29 9.41 2.42 -6.22
CA THR A 29 9.05 3.36 -7.28
C THR A 29 9.69 2.97 -8.59
N ILE A 30 8.88 2.97 -9.65
CA ILE A 30 9.32 2.73 -11.02
C ILE A 30 9.02 4.00 -11.83
N PRO A 31 10.03 4.76 -12.27
CA PRO A 31 9.83 5.88 -13.18
C PRO A 31 9.15 5.40 -14.47
N THR A 32 8.16 6.14 -14.94
CA THR A 32 7.50 5.88 -16.23
C THR A 32 7.79 7.02 -17.20
N ASN A 33 7.45 6.82 -18.47
CA ASN A 33 7.46 7.89 -19.45
C ASN A 33 6.38 8.94 -19.06
N ASN A 34 6.56 10.21 -19.45
CA ASN A 34 5.61 11.32 -19.23
C ASN A 34 5.59 11.96 -17.81
N ASN A 35 6.73 12.06 -17.12
CA ASN A 35 6.82 12.70 -15.79
C ASN A 35 5.90 12.05 -14.73
N GLN A 36 5.67 10.75 -14.88
CA GLN A 36 4.92 9.93 -13.95
C GLN A 36 5.85 8.91 -13.28
N THR A 37 5.39 8.40 -12.15
CA THR A 37 6.08 7.38 -11.37
C THR A 37 5.02 6.41 -10.87
N LYS A 38 5.27 5.13 -11.12
CA LYS A 38 4.50 4.04 -10.56
C LYS A 38 5.02 3.77 -9.16
N VAL A 39 4.15 3.80 -8.16
CA VAL A 39 4.46 3.52 -6.76
C VAL A 39 3.84 2.18 -6.41
N LEU A 40 4.67 1.21 -6.06
CA LEU A 40 4.26 -0.11 -5.64
C LEU A 40 4.43 -0.19 -4.13
N ILE A 41 3.36 -0.50 -3.41
CA ILE A 41 3.38 -0.64 -1.96
C ILE A 41 2.95 -2.06 -1.65
N THR A 42 3.89 -2.86 -1.14
CA THR A 42 3.59 -4.23 -0.72
C THR A 42 2.99 -4.19 0.69
N MET A 43 1.77 -4.68 0.82
CA MET A 43 1.03 -4.78 2.07
C MET A 43 1.16 -6.19 2.64
N GLU A 44 1.48 -6.29 3.93
CA GLU A 44 1.28 -7.48 4.75
C GLU A 44 -0.09 -7.36 5.44
N ILE A 45 -0.95 -8.35 5.23
CA ILE A 45 -2.35 -8.30 5.65
C ILE A 45 -2.66 -9.59 6.41
N LYS A 46 -2.95 -9.48 7.70
CA LYS A 46 -3.39 -10.61 8.52
C LYS A 46 -4.86 -10.49 8.84
N ASN A 47 -5.65 -11.51 8.52
CA ASN A 47 -7.01 -11.60 9.02
C ASN A 47 -6.99 -11.95 10.52
N ASN A 48 -7.45 -11.00 11.34
CA ASN A 48 -7.54 -11.11 12.80
C ASN A 48 -8.95 -11.50 13.28
N ALA A 49 -9.89 -11.73 12.36
CA ALA A 49 -11.23 -12.24 12.67
C ALA A 49 -11.24 -13.76 12.93
N GLY A 50 -12.33 -14.24 13.52
CA GLY A 50 -12.61 -15.67 13.71
C GLY A 50 -13.17 -16.40 12.48
N ASN A 51 -13.36 -15.68 11.36
CA ASN A 51 -13.94 -16.18 10.11
C ASN A 51 -13.18 -15.64 8.89
N THR A 52 -13.43 -16.21 7.72
CA THR A 52 -12.89 -15.69 6.45
C THR A 52 -13.39 -14.26 6.20
N GLN A 53 -12.50 -13.38 5.74
CA GLN A 53 -12.79 -11.99 5.38
C GLN A 53 -12.25 -11.70 3.99
N ASP A 54 -12.95 -10.86 3.23
CA ASP A 54 -12.51 -10.40 1.91
C ASP A 54 -11.77 -9.07 2.04
N ILE A 55 -10.69 -8.93 1.29
CA ILE A 55 -9.94 -7.68 1.15
C ILE A 55 -9.34 -7.60 -0.25
N GLY A 56 -9.34 -6.41 -0.82
CA GLY A 56 -8.77 -6.17 -2.14
C GLY A 56 -7.95 -4.89 -2.20
N SER A 57 -7.11 -4.78 -3.22
CA SER A 57 -6.34 -3.57 -3.48
C SER A 57 -7.23 -2.35 -3.72
N ILE A 58 -8.47 -2.54 -4.21
CA ILE A 58 -9.46 -1.48 -4.40
C ILE A 58 -9.90 -0.80 -3.10
N ASP A 59 -9.67 -1.44 -1.96
CA ASP A 59 -9.96 -0.87 -0.64
C ASP A 59 -8.91 0.17 -0.23
N PHE A 60 -7.92 0.46 -1.09
CA PHE A 60 -6.85 1.40 -0.81
C PHE A 60 -6.86 2.57 -1.80
N CYS A 61 -6.50 3.75 -1.31
CA CYS A 61 -6.24 4.91 -2.14
C CYS A 61 -5.01 5.68 -1.64
N LEU A 62 -4.42 6.49 -2.53
CA LEU A 62 -3.26 7.29 -2.20
C LEU A 62 -3.63 8.77 -2.28
N ALA A 63 -3.46 9.52 -1.18
CA ALA A 63 -3.71 10.96 -1.16
C ALA A 63 -2.40 11.75 -1.15
N ALA A 64 -2.26 12.71 -2.06
CA ALA A 64 -1.13 13.65 -2.07
C ALA A 64 -1.51 14.98 -2.71
N ASN A 65 -1.01 16.10 -2.15
CA ASN A 65 -1.26 17.45 -2.68
C ASN A 65 -2.73 17.80 -2.93
N LYS A 66 -3.66 17.31 -2.08
CA LYS A 66 -5.13 17.46 -2.21
C LYS A 66 -5.76 16.66 -3.36
N GLU A 67 -4.98 15.84 -4.06
CA GLU A 67 -5.48 14.87 -5.03
C GLU A 67 -5.55 13.49 -4.36
N VAL A 68 -6.52 12.68 -4.80
CA VAL A 68 -6.64 11.27 -4.47
C VAL A 68 -6.38 10.49 -5.75
N TYR A 69 -5.50 9.50 -5.65
CA TYR A 69 -5.15 8.60 -6.72
C TYR A 69 -5.73 7.23 -6.38
N ASP A 70 -6.57 6.73 -7.28
CA ASP A 70 -7.08 5.37 -7.25
C ASP A 70 -5.99 4.39 -7.69
N ILE A 71 -6.21 3.11 -7.40
CA ILE A 71 -5.29 2.07 -7.84
C ILE A 71 -5.12 2.06 -9.37
N ASP A 72 -3.91 1.70 -9.80
CA ASP A 72 -3.63 1.37 -11.19
C ASP A 72 -4.22 -0.01 -11.53
N THR A 73 -5.38 -0.01 -12.20
CA THR A 73 -6.09 -1.24 -12.57
C THR A 73 -5.39 -2.06 -13.65
N ASP A 74 -4.40 -1.49 -14.35
CA ASP A 74 -3.60 -2.19 -15.35
C ASP A 74 -2.41 -2.94 -14.70
N SER A 75 -2.23 -2.80 -13.39
CA SER A 75 -1.23 -3.51 -12.59
C SER A 75 -1.75 -4.78 -11.95
N ASN A 76 -0.83 -5.61 -11.43
CA ASN A 76 -1.22 -6.72 -10.58
C ASN A 76 -1.96 -6.17 -9.35
N ALA A 77 -3.16 -6.69 -9.12
CA ALA A 77 -4.07 -6.29 -8.06
C ALA A 77 -4.50 -7.56 -7.31
N PHE A 78 -4.58 -7.49 -5.98
CA PHE A 78 -5.11 -8.59 -5.19
C PHE A 78 -6.57 -8.34 -4.84
N GLY A 79 -7.33 -9.43 -4.74
CA GLY A 79 -8.71 -9.44 -4.29
C GLY A 79 -9.09 -10.89 -4.03
N GLN A 80 -9.04 -11.30 -2.77
CA GLN A 80 -9.26 -12.69 -2.42
C GLN A 80 -9.80 -12.84 -0.99
N PRO A 81 -10.56 -13.90 -0.73
CA PRO A 81 -10.89 -14.28 0.64
C PRO A 81 -9.63 -14.67 1.41
N VAL A 82 -9.49 -14.17 2.63
CA VAL A 82 -8.40 -14.48 3.57
C VAL A 82 -8.98 -15.25 4.75
N LYS A 83 -8.50 -16.46 5.02
CA LYS A 83 -9.02 -17.30 6.11
C LYS A 83 -8.66 -16.71 7.48
N ALA A 84 -9.41 -17.11 8.51
CA ALA A 84 -9.14 -16.69 9.89
C ALA A 84 -7.68 -16.99 10.29
N GLY A 85 -6.97 -15.98 10.78
CA GLY A 85 -5.58 -16.06 11.20
C GLY A 85 -4.54 -16.10 10.07
N GLU A 86 -4.96 -16.20 8.81
CA GLU A 86 -4.07 -16.22 7.64
C GLU A 86 -3.44 -14.84 7.42
N THR A 87 -2.19 -14.85 6.94
CA THR A 87 -1.48 -13.64 6.50
C THR A 87 -1.17 -13.78 5.02
N ILE A 88 -1.56 -12.77 4.24
CA ILE A 88 -1.24 -12.65 2.82
C ILE A 88 -0.33 -11.44 2.60
N MET A 89 0.33 -11.44 1.45
CA MET A 89 1.03 -10.27 0.92
C MET A 89 0.39 -9.88 -0.41
N GLY A 90 0.28 -8.58 -0.67
CA GLY A 90 -0.28 -8.08 -1.92
C GLY A 90 0.15 -6.65 -2.21
N ASP A 91 0.34 -6.35 -3.48
CA ASP A 91 0.74 -5.02 -3.92
C ASP A 91 -0.48 -4.13 -4.15
N VAL A 92 -0.39 -2.89 -3.66
CA VAL A 92 -1.24 -1.79 -4.11
C VAL A 92 -0.39 -0.83 -4.93
N THR A 93 -0.88 -0.51 -6.13
CA THR A 93 -0.09 0.21 -7.12
C THR A 93 -0.79 1.49 -7.53
N PHE A 94 -0.03 2.58 -7.64
CA PHE A 94 -0.54 3.90 -8.03
C PHE A 94 0.35 4.51 -9.10
N VAL A 95 -0.23 5.28 -10.03
CA VAL A 95 0.54 6.11 -10.97
C VAL A 95 0.33 7.57 -10.61
N ILE A 96 1.42 8.25 -10.23
CA ILE A 96 1.37 9.63 -9.75
C ILE A 96 2.40 10.51 -10.46
N PRO A 97 2.25 11.85 -10.43
CA PRO A 97 3.29 12.75 -10.93
C PRO A 97 4.64 12.56 -10.21
N SER A 98 5.75 12.45 -10.96
CA SER A 98 7.10 12.19 -10.40
C SER A 98 7.60 13.24 -9.42
N LYS A 99 6.99 14.42 -9.40
CA LYS A 99 7.26 15.51 -8.44
C LYS A 99 6.80 15.18 -7.02
N ILE A 100 5.88 14.23 -6.84
CA ILE A 100 5.37 13.83 -5.53
C ILE A 100 6.45 13.03 -4.81
N LYS A 101 6.65 13.36 -3.53
CA LYS A 101 7.72 12.79 -2.66
C LYS A 101 7.18 12.26 -1.34
N LYS A 102 5.96 12.63 -0.99
CA LYS A 102 5.25 12.21 0.21
C LYS A 102 3.79 12.04 -0.17
N ALA A 103 3.15 11.03 0.41
CA ALA A 103 1.74 10.73 0.21
C ALA A 103 1.20 10.01 1.45
N ASN A 104 -0.12 9.92 1.54
CA ASN A 104 -0.81 9.14 2.55
C ASN A 104 -1.47 7.94 1.85
N LEU A 105 -1.06 6.73 2.23
CA LEU A 105 -1.80 5.52 1.87
C LEU A 105 -2.96 5.38 2.86
N ALA A 106 -4.17 5.25 2.37
CA ALA A 106 -5.35 5.04 3.20
C ALA A 106 -5.99 3.69 2.89
N TYR A 107 -6.38 2.95 3.92
CA TYR A 107 -7.29 1.81 3.83
C TYR A 107 -8.71 2.31 4.09
N LYS A 108 -9.54 2.19 3.06
CA LYS A 108 -10.87 2.76 2.94
C LYS A 108 -11.77 1.76 2.15
N PRO A 109 -12.20 0.65 2.78
CA PRO A 109 -13.08 -0.35 2.15
C PRO A 109 -14.53 0.16 1.94
N SER A 110 -14.84 1.37 2.41
CA SER A 110 -16.13 2.05 2.26
C SER A 110 -15.87 3.56 2.15
N GLU A 111 -16.84 4.42 2.40
CA GLU A 111 -16.58 5.88 2.41
C GLU A 111 -15.68 6.33 3.57
N THR A 112 -15.51 5.49 4.61
CA THR A 112 -14.75 5.81 5.82
C THR A 112 -13.30 5.32 5.73
N CYS A 113 -12.34 6.20 6.03
CA CYS A 113 -10.94 5.82 6.21
C CYS A 113 -10.77 5.11 7.56
N LEU A 114 -10.21 3.90 7.54
CA LEU A 114 -10.06 3.06 8.73
C LEU A 114 -8.59 2.90 9.16
N ALA A 115 -7.63 3.10 8.26
CA ALA A 115 -6.21 3.17 8.58
C ALA A 115 -5.47 4.09 7.59
N GLU A 116 -4.41 4.74 8.05
CA GLU A 116 -3.61 5.65 7.22
C GLU A 116 -2.11 5.54 7.55
N TRP A 117 -1.27 5.61 6.52
CA TRP A 117 0.18 5.66 6.64
C TRP A 117 0.76 6.84 5.86
N HIS A 118 1.62 7.61 6.52
CA HIS A 118 2.41 8.65 5.87
C HIS A 118 3.65 8.03 5.23
N ILE A 119 3.69 7.95 3.90
CA ILE A 119 4.76 7.29 3.16
C ILE A 119 5.70 8.29 2.48
N SER A 120 6.97 7.88 2.37
CA SER A 120 7.98 8.60 1.59
C SER A 120 8.19 7.92 0.24
N ILE A 121 8.00 8.68 -0.84
CA ILE A 121 8.16 8.22 -2.22
C ILE A 121 9.54 8.67 -2.69
N LYS A 122 10.50 7.75 -2.63
CA LYS A 122 11.89 8.01 -3.06
C LYS A 122 11.97 8.10 -4.59
N LYS A 123 13.08 8.63 -5.08
CA LYS A 123 13.47 8.55 -6.49
C LYS A 123 14.51 7.45 -6.65
#